data_AF-A0A1I1ETA5-F1
#
_entry.id   AF-A0A1I1ETA5-F1
#
_cell.length_a   1.000
_cell.length_b   1.000
_cell.length_c   1.000
_cell.angle_alpha   90.00
_cell.angle_beta   90.00
_cell.angle_gamma   90.00
#
_symmetry.space_group_name_H-M   'P 1'
#
loop_
_entity.id
_entity.type
_entity.pdbx_description
1 polymer ?
#
loop_
_entity_poly.entity_id
_entity_poly.type
_entity_poly.pdbx_seq_one_letter_code
_entity_poly.pdbx_strand_id
1 'polypeptide(L)'
;MKNEQLTTDEYDALELVRRGVKRDAAGACVGRNAKRLSGLKMLENTRDGRILLTEKGQLVLFLRRAVKALTALESDPQAPVDTDVVRFLSAKSHIAPVDGGGFALTDKGRESLADIAQQQGQQRR
;
A
#
# COMPACT_ATOMS: atom_id res chain seq x y z
N MET A 1 18.00 -2.87 -1.99
CA MET A 1 16.87 -3.83 -1.90
C MET A 1 16.37 -4.06 -3.32
N LYS A 2 16.07 -5.31 -3.72
CA LYS A 2 15.43 -5.54 -5.03
C LYS A 2 13.98 -5.04 -4.92
N ASN A 3 13.48 -4.31 -5.92
CA ASN A 3 12.06 -3.96 -5.97
C ASN A 3 11.27 -5.23 -6.31
N GLU A 4 10.77 -5.92 -5.28
CA GLU A 4 9.91 -7.08 -5.52
C GLU A 4 8.56 -6.63 -6.07
N GLN A 5 8.26 -7.04 -7.30
CA GLN A 5 6.95 -6.80 -7.88
C GLN A 5 5.93 -7.77 -7.29
N LEU A 6 5.02 -7.22 -6.48
CA LEU A 6 3.87 -7.94 -5.97
C LEU A 6 2.67 -7.77 -6.92
N THR A 7 1.90 -8.83 -7.09
CA THR A 7 0.61 -8.77 -7.79
C THR A 7 -0.45 -8.06 -6.94
N THR A 8 -1.59 -7.71 -7.55
CA THR A 8 -2.73 -7.14 -6.81
C THR A 8 -3.18 -8.09 -5.69
N ASP A 9 -3.36 -9.37 -5.99
CA ASP A 9 -3.74 -10.40 -5.01
C ASP A 9 -2.73 -10.51 -3.85
N GLU A 10 -1.44 -10.32 -4.13
CA GLU A 10 -0.40 -10.31 -3.10
C GLU A 10 -0.50 -9.08 -2.20
N TYR A 11 -0.73 -7.89 -2.77
CA TYR A 11 -1.00 -6.70 -1.97
C TYR A 11 -2.28 -6.85 -1.13
N ASP A 12 -3.33 -7.43 -1.70
CA ASP A 12 -4.59 -7.67 -1.00
C ASP A 12 -4.41 -8.68 0.14
N ALA A 13 -3.59 -9.71 -0.07
CA ALA A 13 -3.22 -10.64 1.00
C ALA A 13 -2.47 -9.93 2.14
N LEU A 14 -1.53 -9.03 1.85
CA LEU A 14 -0.84 -8.23 2.88
C LEU A 14 -1.83 -7.33 3.64
N GLU A 15 -2.79 -6.71 2.96
CA GLU A 15 -3.80 -5.85 3.57
C GLU A 15 -4.76 -6.63 4.48
N LEU A 16 -5.17 -7.85 4.07
CA LEU A 16 -5.96 -8.74 4.91
C LEU A 16 -5.21 -9.13 6.20
N VAL A 17 -3.91 -9.41 6.11
CA VAL A 17 -3.08 -9.67 7.29
C VAL A 17 -2.97 -8.41 8.16
N ARG A 18 -2.77 -7.22 7.57
CA ARG A 18 -2.72 -5.94 8.31
C ARG A 18 -3.97 -5.69 9.14
N ARG A 19 -5.14 -6.05 8.59
CA ARG A 19 -6.45 -5.89 9.26
C ARG A 19 -6.70 -6.91 10.37
N GLY A 20 -5.76 -7.83 10.61
CA GLY A 20 -5.86 -8.82 11.68
C GLY A 20 -6.90 -9.91 11.42
N VAL A 21 -7.21 -10.18 10.14
CA VAL A 21 -8.15 -11.25 9.79
C VAL A 21 -7.56 -12.59 10.27
N LYS A 22 -8.29 -13.29 11.15
CA LYS A 22 -7.87 -14.60 11.69
C LYS A 22 -7.61 -15.57 10.54
N ARG A 23 -6.63 -16.49 10.70
CA ARG A 23 -6.18 -17.44 9.67
C ARG A 23 -7.31 -18.17 8.95
N ASP A 24 -8.39 -18.48 9.66
CA ASP A 24 -9.57 -19.18 9.13
C ASP A 24 -10.46 -18.28 8.23
N ALA A 25 -10.42 -16.97 8.47
CA ALA A 25 -11.15 -15.94 7.71
C ALA A 25 -10.25 -15.20 6.69
N ALA A 26 -8.92 -15.32 6.81
CA ALA A 26 -7.95 -14.74 5.87
C ALA A 26 -8.12 -15.33 4.46
N GLY A 27 -8.85 -16.44 4.36
CA GLY A 27 -9.42 -16.95 3.14
C GLY A 27 -8.37 -17.51 2.19
N ALA A 28 -8.86 -18.05 1.07
CA ALA A 28 -8.01 -18.64 0.05
C ALA A 28 -6.97 -17.65 -0.53
N CYS A 29 -7.21 -16.34 -0.45
CA CYS A 29 -6.28 -15.31 -0.94
C CYS A 29 -4.95 -15.29 -0.14
N VAL A 30 -5.02 -15.21 1.20
CA VAL A 30 -3.81 -15.24 2.03
C VAL A 30 -3.14 -16.61 1.94
N GLY A 31 -3.90 -17.70 1.98
CA GLY A 31 -3.36 -19.06 1.86
C GLY A 31 -2.55 -19.30 0.58
N ARG A 32 -3.08 -18.86 -0.58
CA ARG A 32 -2.40 -19.01 -1.89
C ARG A 32 -1.10 -18.20 -1.97
N ASN A 33 -1.07 -17.00 -1.37
CA ASN A 33 0.07 -16.10 -1.48
C ASN A 33 1.09 -16.24 -0.34
N ALA A 34 0.72 -16.85 0.79
CA ALA A 34 1.55 -16.91 2.00
C ALA A 34 2.93 -17.51 1.75
N LYS A 35 3.03 -18.60 0.99
CA LYS A 35 4.32 -19.26 0.70
C LYS A 35 5.30 -18.32 -0.01
N ARG A 36 4.83 -17.62 -1.07
CA ARG A 36 5.65 -16.68 -1.83
C ARG A 36 5.98 -15.45 -0.98
N LEU A 37 4.99 -14.85 -0.33
CA LEU A 37 5.17 -13.67 0.51
C LEU A 37 6.11 -13.91 1.70
N SER A 38 6.10 -15.09 2.32
CA SER A 38 7.10 -15.48 3.31
C SER A 38 8.49 -15.66 2.71
N GLY A 39 8.61 -16.25 1.51
CA GLY A 39 9.87 -16.33 0.78
C GLY A 39 10.47 -14.96 0.42
N LEU A 40 9.62 -13.96 0.18
CA LEU A 40 10.02 -12.56 -0.04
C LEU A 40 10.24 -11.76 1.25
N LYS A 41 10.06 -12.41 2.42
CA LYS A 41 10.14 -11.82 3.76
C LYS A 41 9.12 -10.70 3.99
N MET A 42 7.94 -10.77 3.37
CA MET A 42 6.83 -9.85 3.62
C MET A 42 5.96 -10.31 4.79
N LEU A 43 5.87 -11.64 4.99
CA LEU A 43 5.09 -12.28 6.04
C LEU A 43 5.97 -13.19 6.91
N GLU A 44 5.66 -13.23 8.19
CA GLU A 44 6.26 -14.15 9.16
C GLU A 44 5.17 -15.04 9.78
N ASN A 45 5.49 -16.32 9.97
CA ASN A 45 4.65 -17.26 10.72
C ASN A 45 5.17 -17.34 12.15
N THR A 46 4.31 -16.99 13.10
CA THR A 46 4.58 -17.13 14.53
C THR A 46 4.44 -18.58 14.98
N ARG A 47 5.04 -18.93 16.12
CA ARG A 47 4.92 -20.26 16.74
C ARG A 47 3.46 -20.63 17.06
N ASP A 48 2.64 -19.64 17.34
CA ASP A 48 1.20 -19.79 17.61
C ASP A 48 0.36 -19.96 16.33
N GLY A 49 0.99 -20.13 15.17
CA GLY A 49 0.34 -20.33 13.89
C GLY A 49 -0.30 -19.07 13.29
N ARG A 50 -0.05 -17.88 13.85
CA ARG A 50 -0.50 -16.60 13.28
C ARG A 50 0.45 -16.13 12.19
N ILE A 51 -0.10 -15.44 11.19
CA ILE A 51 0.64 -14.78 10.12
C ILE A 51 0.71 -13.29 10.47
N LEU A 52 1.91 -12.71 10.46
CA LEU A 52 2.16 -11.29 10.73
C LEU A 52 2.91 -10.64 9.56
N LEU A 53 2.74 -9.33 9.38
CA LEU A 53 3.57 -8.55 8.48
C LEU A 53 4.93 -8.28 9.11
N THR A 54 6.00 -8.54 8.38
CA THR A 54 7.34 -8.07 8.74
C THR A 54 7.45 -6.55 8.54
N GLU A 55 8.50 -5.90 9.05
CA GLU A 55 8.78 -4.49 8.74
C GLU A 55 8.80 -4.22 7.23
N LYS A 56 9.43 -5.12 6.47
CA LYS A 56 9.48 -5.02 5.01
C LYS A 56 8.07 -5.07 4.40
N GLY A 57 7.24 -6.01 4.84
CA GLY A 57 5.86 -6.13 4.39
C GLY A 57 5.01 -4.91 4.73
N GLN A 58 5.19 -4.36 5.94
CA GLN A 58 4.51 -3.13 6.37
C GLN A 58 4.92 -1.94 5.50
N LEU A 59 6.22 -1.75 5.24
CA LEU A 59 6.72 -0.65 4.41
C LEU A 59 6.20 -0.75 2.97
N VAL A 60 6.28 -1.94 2.36
CA VAL A 60 5.79 -2.16 0.99
C VAL A 60 4.30 -1.91 0.87
N LEU A 61 3.51 -2.43 1.82
CA LEU A 61 2.07 -2.21 1.86
C LEU A 61 1.73 -0.72 2.11
N PHE A 62 2.48 -0.05 2.97
CA PHE A 62 2.31 1.38 3.22
C PHE A 62 2.55 2.22 1.96
N LEU A 63 3.63 1.96 1.22
CA LEU A 63 3.90 2.66 -0.04
C LEU A 63 2.80 2.41 -1.07
N ARG A 64 2.26 1.19 -1.17
CA ARG A 64 1.10 0.89 -2.02
C ARG A 64 -0.13 1.71 -1.60
N ARG A 65 -0.42 1.82 -0.30
CA ARG A 65 -1.52 2.64 0.23
C ARG A 65 -1.32 4.12 -0.09
N ALA A 66 -0.09 4.64 0.02
CA ALA A 66 0.23 6.02 -0.33
C ALA A 66 -0.01 6.33 -1.82
N VAL A 67 0.40 5.43 -2.72
CA VAL A 67 0.12 5.59 -4.17
C VAL A 67 -1.38 5.53 -4.44
N LYS A 68 -2.10 4.57 -3.86
CA LYS A 68 -3.57 4.48 -4.01
C LYS A 68 -4.28 5.74 -3.50
N ALA A 69 -3.80 6.33 -2.41
CA ALA A 69 -4.33 7.58 -1.87
C ALA A 69 -4.09 8.76 -2.81
N LEU A 70 -2.90 8.88 -3.41
CA LEU A 70 -2.63 9.92 -4.41
C LEU A 70 -3.55 9.81 -5.62
N THR A 71 -3.72 8.59 -6.16
CA THR A 71 -4.65 8.37 -7.30
C THR A 71 -6.09 8.66 -6.92
N ALA A 72 -6.51 8.30 -5.69
CA ALA A 72 -7.86 8.58 -5.21
C ALA A 72 -8.11 10.08 -5.05
N LEU A 73 -7.16 10.81 -4.43
CA LEU A 73 -7.25 12.26 -4.21
C LEU A 73 -7.13 13.07 -5.51
N GLU A 74 -6.46 12.54 -6.53
CA GLU A 74 -6.45 13.13 -7.87
C GLU A 74 -7.84 13.11 -8.51
N SER A 75 -8.61 12.04 -8.28
CA SER A 75 -9.96 11.88 -8.80
C SER A 75 -11.02 12.57 -7.94
N ASP A 76 -10.86 12.52 -6.62
CA ASP A 76 -11.79 13.06 -5.63
C ASP A 76 -11.02 13.62 -4.42
N PRO A 77 -10.98 14.95 -4.23
CA PRO A 77 -10.34 15.58 -3.07
C PRO A 77 -10.93 15.18 -1.71
N GLN A 78 -12.13 14.58 -1.67
CA GLN A 78 -12.78 14.08 -0.46
C GLN A 78 -12.59 12.57 -0.24
N ALA A 79 -11.75 11.91 -1.06
CA ALA A 79 -11.53 10.48 -0.94
C ALA A 79 -11.05 10.11 0.48
N PRO A 80 -11.58 9.02 1.07
CA PRO A 80 -11.16 8.58 2.39
C PRO A 80 -9.72 8.07 2.33
N VAL A 81 -8.84 8.69 3.13
CA VAL A 81 -7.43 8.30 3.25
C VAL A 81 -7.06 8.11 4.72
N ASP A 82 -6.30 7.06 5.00
CA ASP A 82 -5.84 6.77 6.36
C ASP A 82 -4.93 7.87 6.91
N THR A 83 -5.05 8.16 8.21
CA THR A 83 -4.35 9.29 8.86
C THR A 83 -2.81 9.19 8.78
N ASP A 84 -2.26 7.98 8.84
CA ASP A 84 -0.82 7.73 8.69
C ASP A 84 -0.32 8.09 7.27
N VAL A 85 -1.12 7.76 6.25
CA VAL A 85 -0.84 8.10 4.85
C VAL A 85 -0.96 9.60 4.62
N VAL A 86 -2.01 10.26 5.13
CA VAL A 86 -2.15 11.72 5.06
C VAL A 86 -0.92 12.41 5.66
N ARG A 87 -0.54 12.04 6.88
CA ARG A 87 0.62 12.62 7.56
C ARG A 87 1.90 12.49 6.73
N PHE A 88 2.14 11.31 6.16
CA PHE A 88 3.32 11.06 5.32
C PHE A 88 3.32 11.89 4.04
N LEU A 89 2.18 11.94 3.34
CA LEU A 89 2.05 12.69 2.08
C LEU A 89 2.16 14.21 2.30
N SER A 90 1.53 14.73 3.35
CA SER A 90 1.63 16.14 3.75
C SER A 90 3.04 16.52 4.18
N ALA A 91 3.72 15.69 4.98
CA ALA A 91 5.10 15.92 5.40
C ALA A 91 6.07 16.00 4.20
N LYS A 92 5.74 15.33 3.10
CA LYS A 92 6.51 15.37 1.86
C LYS A 92 6.00 16.39 0.83
N SER A 93 5.00 17.20 1.18
CA SER A 93 4.37 18.21 0.33
C SER A 93 3.73 17.66 -0.96
N HIS A 94 3.23 16.41 -0.94
CA HIS A 94 2.49 15.86 -2.09
C HIS A 94 1.02 16.26 -2.11
N ILE A 95 0.45 16.57 -0.93
CA ILE A 95 -0.93 16.98 -0.78
C ILE A 95 -1.02 18.23 0.09
N ALA A 96 -2.02 19.07 -0.18
CA ALA A 96 -2.36 20.24 0.60
C ALA A 96 -3.85 20.19 1.01
N PRO A 97 -4.20 20.68 2.20
CA PRO A 97 -5.60 20.82 2.59
C PRO A 97 -6.31 21.81 1.66
N VAL A 98 -7.60 21.58 1.41
CA VAL A 98 -8.44 22.49 0.62
C VAL A 98 -9.56 23.09 1.47
N ASP A 99 -10.01 24.28 1.08
CA ASP A 99 -11.16 24.94 1.70
C ASP A 99 -12.42 24.11 1.46
N GLY A 100 -13.08 23.70 2.54
CA GLY A 100 -14.20 22.74 2.51
C GLY A 100 -13.86 21.34 3.04
N GLY A 101 -12.62 21.12 3.48
CA GLY A 101 -12.15 19.82 3.98
C GLY A 101 -11.55 18.97 2.86
N GLY A 102 -10.89 17.86 3.22
CA GLY A 102 -10.20 17.00 2.25
C GLY A 102 -8.81 17.52 1.83
N PHE A 103 -8.26 16.93 0.76
CA PHE A 103 -6.90 17.19 0.30
C PHE A 103 -6.82 17.21 -1.22
N ALA A 104 -6.06 18.17 -1.77
CA ALA A 104 -5.71 18.19 -3.19
C ALA A 104 -4.23 17.88 -3.40
N LEU A 105 -3.89 17.30 -4.53
CA LEU A 105 -2.50 17.10 -4.93
C LEU A 105 -1.84 18.45 -5.22
N THR A 106 -0.60 18.60 -4.75
CA THR A 106 0.29 19.69 -5.17
C THR A 106 0.89 19.37 -6.54
N ASP A 107 1.60 20.32 -7.17
CA ASP A 107 2.36 20.05 -8.40
C ASP A 107 3.33 18.88 -8.21
N LYS A 108 4.06 18.90 -7.09
CA LYS A 108 4.95 17.79 -6.69
C LYS A 108 4.21 16.47 -6.53
N GLY A 109 3.00 16.50 -5.97
CA GLY A 109 2.10 15.35 -5.87
C GLY A 109 1.78 14.72 -7.21
N ARG A 110 1.38 15.56 -8.18
CA ARG A 110 1.05 15.16 -9.56
C ARG A 110 2.27 14.62 -10.30
N GLU A 111 3.40 15.30 -10.23
CA GLU A 111 4.67 14.87 -10.85
C GLU A 111 5.09 13.49 -10.32
N SER A 112 5.08 13.32 -9.00
CA SER A 112 5.45 12.04 -8.38
C SER A 112 4.51 10.91 -8.79
N LEU A 113 3.21 11.18 -8.91
CA LEU A 113 2.24 10.20 -9.36
C LEU A 113 2.46 9.81 -10.83
N ALA A 114 2.76 10.78 -11.69
CA ALA A 114 3.10 10.55 -13.09
C ALA A 114 4.37 9.70 -13.23
N ASP A 115 5.43 10.00 -12.47
CA ASP A 115 6.67 9.23 -12.45
C ASP A 115 6.44 7.77 -12.02
N ILE A 116 5.63 7.57 -10.97
CA ILE A 116 5.25 6.23 -10.51
C ILE A 116 4.50 5.47 -11.61
N ALA A 117 3.57 6.13 -12.31
CA ALA A 117 2.82 5.51 -13.40
C ALA A 117 3.74 5.09 -14.56
N GLN A 118 4.72 5.92 -14.92
CA GLN A 118 5.74 5.58 -15.93
C GLN A 118 6.59 4.39 -15.49
N GLN A 119 7.07 4.37 -14.25
CA GLN A 119 7.87 3.26 -13.72
C GLN A 119 7.09 1.95 -13.67
N GLN A 120 5.81 1.98 -13.29
CA GLN A 120 4.94 0.80 -13.29
C GLN A 120 4.63 0.30 -14.71
N GLY A 121 4.48 1.21 -15.68
CA GLY A 121 4.31 0.88 -17.10
C GLY A 121 5.57 0.26 -17.71
N GLN A 122 6.74 0.77 -17.37
CA GLN A 122 8.04 0.24 -17.81
C GLN A 122 8.32 -1.16 -17.25
N GLN A 123 7.90 -1.41 -16.00
CA GLN A 123 8.09 -2.70 -15.31
C GLN A 123 7.16 -3.82 -15.79
N ARG A 124 6.14 -3.48 -16.58
CA ARG A 124 5.18 -4.41 -17.21
C ARG A 124 5.54 -4.81 -18.65
N ARG A 125 6.61 -4.24 -19.22
CA ARG A 125 7.17 -4.60 -20.52
C ARG A 125 8.39 -5.51 -20.35
#